data_AF-A0A1V5ZQ87-F1
#
_entry.id   AF-A0A1V5ZQ87-F1
#
_cell.length_a   1.000
_cell.length_b   1.000
_cell.length_c   1.000
_cell.angle_alpha   90.00
_cell.angle_beta   90.00
_cell.angle_gamma   90.00
#
_symmetry.space_group_name_H-M   'P 1'
#
loop_
_entity.id
_entity.type
_entity.pdbx_description
1 polymer ?
#
loop_
_entity_poly.entity_id
_entity_poly.type
_entity_poly.pdbx_seq_one_letter_code
_entity_poly.pdbx_strand_id
1 'polypeptide(L)'
;MNLPKFQYFINDYSQVLTQEQTQELNQYAENIESNLGYQVVSVLFPHRQGNELFDIALKAFNENGIGDKQRNDGLLLAIATEEKKIRIMV
;
A
#
# COMPACT_ATOMS: atom_id res chain seq x y z
N MET A 1 1.38 1.13 14.89
CA MET A 1 0.90 -0.26 14.75
C MET A 1 1.87 -1.06 13.88
N ASN A 2 1.83 -2.39 13.94
CA ASN A 2 2.59 -3.25 13.04
C ASN A 2 1.63 -3.86 12.02
N LEU A 3 1.92 -3.67 10.73
CA LEU A 3 1.19 -4.32 9.65
C LEU A 3 1.94 -5.60 9.26
N PRO A 4 1.25 -6.65 8.77
CA PRO A 4 1.91 -7.82 8.20
C PRO A 4 2.82 -7.42 7.02
N LYS A 5 3.81 -8.27 6.73
CA LYS A 5 4.58 -8.14 5.49
C LYS A 5 3.64 -8.23 4.30
N PHE A 6 3.81 -7.32 3.34
CA PHE A 6 2.99 -7.29 2.14
C PHE A 6 3.31 -8.47 1.25
N GLN A 7 2.27 -9.10 0.72
CA GLN A 7 2.37 -10.26 -0.18
C GLN A 7 2.03 -9.89 -1.63
N TYR A 8 1.36 -8.75 -1.81
CA TYR A 8 0.79 -8.31 -3.08
C TYR A 8 0.98 -6.79 -3.24
N PHE A 9 0.64 -6.24 -4.42
CA PHE A 9 0.55 -4.80 -4.61
C PHE A 9 -0.64 -4.22 -3.83
N ILE A 10 -1.73 -4.96 -3.69
CA ILE A 10 -2.91 -4.58 -2.93
C ILE A 10 -3.04 -5.45 -1.70
N ASN A 11 -2.90 -4.86 -0.52
CA ASN A 11 -2.96 -5.54 0.78
C ASN A 11 -4.17 -5.03 1.57
N ASP A 12 -5.32 -5.71 1.41
CA ASP A 12 -6.56 -5.33 2.08
C ASP A 12 -6.78 -6.12 3.38
N TYR A 13 -6.37 -5.53 4.51
CA TYR A 13 -6.63 -6.04 5.85
C TYR A 13 -7.98 -5.55 6.43
N SER A 14 -8.71 -4.73 5.68
CA SER A 14 -10.04 -4.23 6.06
C SER A 14 -11.16 -5.08 5.45
N GLN A 15 -10.84 -5.94 4.48
CA GLN A 15 -11.79 -6.80 3.76
C GLN A 15 -12.92 -5.98 3.12
N VAL A 16 -12.58 -4.82 2.58
CA VAL A 16 -13.52 -3.89 1.91
C VAL A 16 -13.58 -4.12 0.41
N LEU A 17 -12.57 -4.79 -0.17
CA LEU A 17 -12.51 -5.17 -1.57
C LEU A 17 -13.02 -6.60 -1.77
N THR A 18 -13.72 -6.83 -2.88
CA THR A 18 -14.02 -8.18 -3.34
C THR A 18 -12.74 -8.86 -3.86
N GLN A 19 -12.80 -10.19 -4.01
CA GLN A 19 -11.69 -10.94 -4.61
C GLN A 19 -11.41 -10.49 -6.05
N GLU A 20 -12.45 -10.22 -6.83
CA GLU A 20 -12.35 -9.73 -8.21
C GLU A 20 -11.67 -8.36 -8.26
N GLN A 21 -12.11 -7.42 -7.41
CA GLN A 21 -11.49 -6.09 -7.31
C GLN A 21 -10.01 -6.19 -6.90
N THR A 22 -9.70 -7.07 -5.94
CA THR A 22 -8.33 -7.28 -5.49
C THR A 22 -7.46 -7.83 -6.62
N GLN A 23 -7.95 -8.78 -7.41
CA GLN A 23 -7.24 -9.33 -8.56
C GLN A 23 -7.02 -8.27 -9.66
N GLU A 24 -8.07 -7.55 -10.02
CA GLU A 24 -8.03 -6.49 -11.04
C GLU A 24 -7.00 -5.41 -10.66
N LEU A 25 -7.05 -4.91 -9.42
CA LEU A 25 -6.15 -3.86 -8.95
C LEU A 25 -4.70 -4.33 -8.81
N ASN A 26 -4.46 -5.59 -8.41
CA ASN A 26 -3.12 -6.15 -8.40
C ASN A 26 -2.54 -6.25 -9.81
N GLN A 27 -3.33 -6.74 -10.77
CA GLN A 27 -2.91 -6.83 -12.17
C GLN A 27 -2.65 -5.45 -12.77
N TYR A 28 -3.47 -4.46 -12.40
CA TYR A 28 -3.25 -3.07 -12.81
C TYR A 28 -1.93 -2.50 -12.26
N ALA A 29 -1.65 -2.70 -10.96
CA ALA A 29 -0.40 -2.27 -10.35
C ALA A 29 0.84 -2.96 -10.96
N GLU A 30 0.75 -4.27 -11.21
CA GLU A 30 1.81 -5.04 -11.89
C GLU A 30 2.08 -4.52 -13.31
N ASN A 31 1.03 -4.14 -14.05
CA ASN A 31 1.17 -3.52 -15.36
C ASN A 31 1.84 -2.14 -15.30
N ILE A 32 1.61 -1.35 -14.25
CA ILE A 32 2.31 -0.07 -14.06
C ILE A 32 3.80 -0.32 -13.86
N GLU A 33 4.18 -1.26 -12.99
CA GLU A 33 5.59 -1.56 -12.74
C GLU A 33 6.27 -2.11 -14.01
N SER A 34 5.62 -3.05 -14.71
CA SER A 34 6.19 -3.70 -15.89
C SER A 34 6.38 -2.74 -17.08
N ASN A 35 5.45 -1.80 -17.28
CA ASN A 35 5.45 -0.92 -18.45
C ASN A 35 6.11 0.44 -18.20
N LEU A 36 6.01 0.97 -16.98
CA LEU A 36 6.44 2.32 -16.63
C LEU A 36 7.59 2.34 -15.63
N GLY A 37 7.91 1.21 -15.00
CA GLY A 37 8.96 1.08 -14.01
C GLY A 37 8.61 1.60 -12.61
N TYR A 38 7.38 2.07 -12.37
CA TYR A 38 6.94 2.56 -11.07
C TYR A 38 6.27 1.45 -10.24
N GLN A 39 6.67 1.29 -8.99
CA GLN A 39 6.06 0.34 -8.09
C GLN A 39 4.96 1.00 -7.28
N VAL A 40 3.70 0.65 -7.56
CA VAL A 40 2.53 1.18 -6.84
C VAL A 40 1.97 0.12 -5.90
N VAL A 41 1.97 0.41 -4.61
CA VAL A 41 1.47 -0.49 -3.57
C VAL A 41 0.37 0.21 -2.78
N SER A 42 -0.65 -0.54 -2.37
CA SER A 42 -1.74 -0.08 -1.51
C SER A 42 -1.88 -0.97 -0.28
N VAL A 43 -2.15 -0.36 0.87
CA VAL A 43 -2.53 -1.06 2.09
C VAL A 43 -3.78 -0.44 2.68
N LEU A 44 -4.78 -1.28 2.96
CA LEU A 44 -6.03 -0.90 3.59
C LEU A 44 -6.09 -1.56 4.95
N PHE A 45 -6.28 -0.78 6.02
CA PHE A 45 -6.42 -1.30 7.37
C PHE A 45 -7.49 -0.51 8.13
N PRO A 46 -8.23 -1.15 9.05
CA PRO A 46 -9.42 -0.54 9.63
C PRO A 46 -9.08 0.65 10.52
N HIS A 47 -8.15 0.49 11.46
CA HIS A 47 -7.89 1.48 12.50
C HIS A 47 -6.40 1.79 12.66
N ARG A 48 -6.07 3.05 12.96
CA ARG A 48 -4.69 3.48 13.21
C ARG A 48 -4.17 3.17 14.62
N GLN A 49 -5.04 2.69 15.51
CA GLN A 49 -4.70 2.40 16.91
C GLN A 49 -4.00 3.58 17.62
N GLY A 50 -4.49 4.80 17.37
CA GLY A 50 -3.93 6.04 17.94
C GLY A 50 -2.62 6.54 17.33
N ASN A 51 -2.04 5.86 16.33
CA ASN A 51 -0.80 6.28 15.68
C ASN A 51 -1.08 7.29 14.54
N GLU A 52 -0.12 8.16 14.24
CA GLU A 52 -0.22 9.03 13.05
C GLU A 52 -0.16 8.20 11.76
N LEU A 53 -1.01 8.56 10.79
CA LEU A 53 -1.09 7.82 9.52
C LEU A 53 0.24 7.88 8.74
N PHE A 54 0.94 9.00 8.86
CA PHE A 54 2.28 9.16 8.28
C PHE A 54 3.27 8.15 8.86
N ASP A 55 3.32 7.99 10.18
CA ASP A 55 4.26 7.08 10.83
C ASP A 55 3.98 5.62 10.45
N ILE A 56 2.70 5.25 10.38
CA ILE A 56 2.29 3.92 9.88
C ILE A 56 2.76 3.72 8.44
N ALA A 57 2.49 4.69 7.56
CA ALA A 57 2.82 4.61 6.14
C ALA A 57 4.34 4.59 5.91
N LEU A 58 5.10 5.43 6.59
CA LEU A 58 6.57 5.47 6.53
C LEU A 58 7.18 4.13 6.98
N LYS A 59 6.67 3.57 8.08
CA LYS A 59 7.11 2.26 8.57
C LYS A 59 6.82 1.18 7.53
N ALA A 60 5.59 1.11 7.04
CA ALA A 60 5.18 0.12 6.04
C ALA A 60 5.99 0.23 4.73
N PHE A 61 6.26 1.46 4.27
CA PHE A 61 7.06 1.71 3.07
C PHE A 61 8.47 1.14 3.22
N ASN A 62 9.15 1.46 4.33
CA ASN A 62 10.52 1.02 4.59
C ASN A 62 10.62 -0.48 4.85
N GLU A 63 9.74 -1.04 5.67
CA GLU A 63 9.77 -2.47 6.02
C GLU A 63 9.45 -3.37 4.83
N ASN A 64 8.65 -2.87 3.87
CA ASN A 64 8.32 -3.62 2.67
C ASN A 64 9.28 -3.37 1.51
N GLY A 65 10.17 -2.37 1.62
CA GLY A 65 11.16 -2.06 0.58
C GLY A 65 10.47 -1.67 -0.73
N ILE A 66 9.49 -0.76 -0.63
CA ILE A 66 8.70 -0.31 -1.77
C ILE A 66 9.56 0.60 -2.65
N GLY A 67 9.63 0.28 -3.94
CA GLY A 67 10.48 0.92 -4.93
C GLY A 67 11.93 0.44 -4.92
N ASP A 68 12.66 0.87 -5.95
CA ASP A 68 14.10 0.68 -6.06
C ASP A 68 14.87 1.87 -5.44
N LYS A 69 15.95 1.58 -4.72
CA LYS A 69 16.75 2.60 -4.01
C LYS A 69 17.47 3.58 -4.93
N GLN A 70 17.75 3.21 -6.18
CA GLN A 70 18.42 4.07 -7.15
C GLN A 70 17.41 4.81 -8.02
N ARG A 71 16.35 4.12 -8.46
CA ARG A 71 15.33 4.70 -9.35
C ARG A 71 14.33 5.58 -8.62
N ASN A 72 14.14 5.38 -7.31
CA ASN A 72 13.19 6.11 -6.45
C ASN A 72 11.78 6.15 -7.07
N ASP A 73 11.28 4.96 -7.40
CA ASP A 73 10.10 4.73 -8.22
C ASP A 73 8.93 4.10 -7.44
N GLY A 74 9.04 4.09 -6.10
CA GLY A 74 8.05 3.51 -5.20
C GLY A 74 6.96 4.50 -4.78
N LEU A 75 5.71 4.04 -4.77
CA LEU A 75 4.57 4.74 -4.21
C LEU A 75 3.77 3.83 -3.28
N LEU A 76 3.41 4.32 -2.09
CA LEU A 76 2.49 3.65 -1.19
C LEU A 76 1.24 4.49 -0.95
N LEU A 77 0.08 3.87 -1.18
CA LEU A 77 -1.22 4.36 -0.76
C LEU A 77 -1.64 3.66 0.55
N ALA A 78 -1.58 4.38 1.67
CA ALA A 78 -2.01 3.90 2.97
C ALA A 78 -3.42 4.42 3.29
N ILE A 79 -4.37 3.51 3.50
CA ILE A 79 -5.79 3.82 3.70
C ILE A 79 -6.22 3.30 5.07
N ALA A 80 -6.60 4.21 5.96
CA ALA A 80 -7.26 3.90 7.22
C ALA A 80 -8.78 3.98 6.99
N THR A 81 -9.42 2.82 6.80
CA THR A 81 -10.79 2.77 6.23
C THR A 81 -11.84 3.32 7.20
N GLU A 82 -11.71 3.04 8.50
CA GLU A 82 -12.69 3.51 9.51
C GLU A 82 -12.52 4.99 9.81
N GLU A 83 -11.29 5.51 9.80
CA GLU A 83 -11.04 6.95 9.92
C GLU A 83 -11.27 7.72 8.61
N LYS A 84 -11.54 7.03 7.48
CA LYS A 84 -11.70 7.62 6.13
C LYS A 84 -10.52 8.53 5.76
N LYS A 85 -9.31 8.11 6.11
CA LYS A 85 -8.08 8.86 5.84
C LYS A 85 -7.21 8.12 4.86
N ILE A 86 -6.58 8.88 3.97
CA ILE A 86 -5.67 8.39 2.95
C ILE A 86 -4.35 9.14 3.08
N ARG A 87 -3.24 8.42 2.91
CA ARG A 87 -1.90 8.99 2.79
C ARG A 87 -1.21 8.41 1.57
N ILE A 88 -0.55 9.27 0.82
CA ILE A 88 0.33 8.91 -0.28
C ILE A 88 1.77 9.12 0.20
N MET A 89 2.63 8.15 -0.04
CA MET A 89 4.08 8.20 0.18
C MET A 89 4.80 7.95 -1.14
N VAL A 90 5.87 8.71 -1.38
CA VAL A 90 6.76 8.65 -2.56
C VAL A 90 8.20 8.84 -2.12
#